data_AF-A0A842N8M5-F1
#
_entry.id   AF-A0A842N8M5-F1
#
_cell.length_a   1.000
_cell.length_b   1.000
_cell.length_c   1.000
_cell.angle_alpha   90.00
_cell.angle_beta   90.00
_cell.angle_gamma   90.00
#
_symmetry.space_group_name_H-M   'P 1'
#
loop_
_entity.id
_entity.type
_entity.pdbx_description
1 polymer ?
#
loop_
_entity_poly.entity_id
_entity_poly.type
_entity_poly.pdbx_seq_one_letter_code
_entity_poly.pdbx_strand_id
1 'polypeptide(L)'
;MELIEIALSGVVLVLLIAIMKLFNLSSKVESIQENILKLAAPAQTLTQVTTALQNQVGNLNETVGMIGQSVTNISTQAMKIEEMGKKYEETEALTRRIHNIMIGSYEKGRSGENYLQNMMAELMKIGIVMQNAYVGGKVVEYSVVFSDGKLLPIDSKVVATKQMDMLFDENLTEEERSRCRATIRTELKKKIIEVTKY
;
A
#
# COMPACT_ATOMS: atom_id res chain seq x y z
N MET A 1 96.75 -71.51 -21.35
CA MET A 1 96.71 -70.09 -21.72
C MET A 1 95.31 -69.71 -22.21
N GLU A 2 94.68 -70.52 -23.06
CA GLU A 2 93.33 -70.26 -23.61
C GLU A 2 92.18 -70.10 -22.57
N LEU A 3 92.16 -70.87 -21.47
CA LEU A 3 91.09 -70.77 -20.47
C LEU A 3 91.05 -69.41 -19.74
N ILE A 4 92.20 -68.77 -19.54
CA ILE A 4 92.31 -67.47 -18.85
C ILE A 4 91.84 -66.33 -19.76
N GLU A 5 92.14 -66.40 -21.07
CA GLU A 5 91.69 -65.40 -22.06
C GLU A 5 90.17 -65.45 -22.29
N ILE A 6 89.57 -66.65 -22.29
CA ILE A 6 88.11 -66.81 -22.38
C ILE A 6 87.42 -66.25 -21.12
N ALA A 7 87.98 -66.48 -19.93
CA ALA A 7 87.45 -65.91 -18.69
C ALA A 7 87.56 -64.38 -18.66
N LEU A 8 88.69 -63.82 -19.08
CA LEU A 8 88.93 -62.38 -19.12
C LEU A 8 88.00 -61.67 -20.14
N SER A 9 87.82 -62.24 -21.33
CA SER A 9 86.90 -61.71 -22.33
C SER A 9 85.43 -61.78 -21.88
N GLY A 10 85.04 -62.84 -21.16
CA GLY A 10 83.72 -62.93 -20.52
C GLY A 10 83.48 -61.84 -19.48
N VAL A 11 84.47 -61.54 -18.63
CA VAL A 11 84.38 -60.46 -17.64
C VAL A 11 84.29 -59.08 -18.31
N VAL A 12 85.08 -58.85 -19.37
CA VAL A 12 85.01 -57.61 -20.17
C VAL A 12 83.64 -57.44 -20.82
N LEU A 13 83.05 -58.51 -21.35
CA LEU A 13 81.71 -58.48 -21.95
C LEU A 13 80.64 -58.12 -20.90
N VAL A 14 80.72 -58.72 -19.71
CA VAL A 14 79.79 -58.42 -18.60
C VAL A 14 79.93 -56.97 -18.14
N LEU A 15 81.16 -56.45 -18.04
CA LEU A 15 81.40 -55.04 -17.73
C LEU A 15 80.85 -54.10 -18.81
N LEU A 16 81.01 -54.43 -20.09
CA LEU A 16 80.44 -53.66 -21.19
C LEU A 16 78.90 -53.63 -21.14
N ILE A 17 78.26 -54.77 -20.86
CA ILE A 17 76.80 -54.86 -20.71
C ILE A 17 76.33 -54.06 -19.48
N ALA A 18 77.07 -54.10 -18.37
CA ALA A 18 76.76 -53.33 -17.17
C ALA A 18 76.87 -51.81 -17.44
N ILE A 19 77.93 -51.37 -18.13
CA ILE A 19 78.13 -49.97 -18.52
C ILE A 19 77.02 -49.50 -19.47
N MET A 20 76.64 -50.31 -20.47
CA MET A 20 75.52 -49.98 -21.36
C MET A 20 74.18 -49.87 -20.61
N LYS A 21 73.92 -50.74 -19.64
CA LYS A 21 72.73 -50.63 -18.78
C LYS A 21 72.75 -49.37 -17.92
N LEU A 22 73.91 -49.03 -17.34
CA LEU A 22 74.11 -47.81 -16.54
C LEU A 22 73.88 -46.54 -17.38
N PHE A 23 74.40 -46.50 -18.60
CA PHE A 23 74.23 -45.36 -19.50
C PHE A 23 72.75 -45.19 -19.91
N ASN A 24 72.05 -46.28 -20.22
CA ASN A 24 70.62 -46.28 -20.49
C ASN A 24 69.76 -45.87 -19.28
N LEU A 25 70.22 -46.17 -18.06
CA LEU A 25 69.55 -45.73 -16.84
C LEU A 25 69.74 -44.23 -16.63
N SER A 26 70.96 -43.71 -16.85
CA SER A 26 71.26 -42.28 -16.75
C SER A 26 70.41 -41.46 -17.70
N SER A 27 70.29 -41.87 -18.96
CA SER A 27 69.47 -41.16 -19.95
C SER A 27 67.96 -41.24 -19.65
N LYS A 28 67.48 -42.34 -19.06
CA LYS A 28 66.10 -42.45 -18.56
C LYS A 28 65.85 -41.53 -17.35
N VAL A 29 66.82 -41.38 -16.45
CA VAL A 29 66.71 -40.48 -15.31
C VAL A 29 66.66 -39.02 -15.75
N GLU A 30 67.50 -38.62 -16.72
CA GLU A 30 67.49 -37.26 -17.28
C GLU A 30 66.17 -36.92 -17.98
N SER A 31 65.63 -37.83 -18.80
CA SER A 31 64.34 -37.61 -19.46
C SER A 31 63.16 -37.57 -18.48
N ILE A 32 63.21 -38.33 -17.38
CA ILE A 32 62.21 -38.23 -16.31
C ILE A 32 62.32 -36.88 -15.57
N GLN A 33 63.53 -36.40 -15.29
CA GLN A 33 63.73 -35.09 -14.66
C GLN A 33 63.20 -33.95 -15.53
N GLU A 34 63.44 -33.99 -16.84
CA GLU A 34 62.92 -33.00 -17.79
C GLU A 34 61.38 -33.01 -17.82
N ASN A 35 60.77 -34.19 -17.84
CA ASN A 35 59.31 -34.32 -17.80
C ASN A 35 58.73 -33.82 -16.48
N ILE A 36 59.36 -34.08 -15.33
CA ILE A 36 58.94 -33.54 -14.02
C ILE A 36 59.00 -32.01 -14.02
N LEU A 37 60.06 -31.42 -14.58
CA LEU A 37 60.20 -29.97 -14.74
C LEU A 37 59.09 -29.37 -15.62
N LYS A 38 58.76 -30.03 -16.73
CA LYS A 38 57.65 -29.62 -17.60
C LYS A 38 56.28 -29.74 -16.93
N LEU A 39 56.10 -30.65 -15.98
CA LEU A 39 54.86 -30.80 -15.20
C LEU A 39 54.76 -29.82 -14.01
N ALA A 40 55.89 -29.36 -13.47
CA ALA A 40 55.92 -28.43 -12.35
C ALA A 40 55.32 -27.06 -12.70
N ALA A 41 55.57 -26.54 -13.90
CA ALA A 41 55.03 -25.24 -14.33
C ALA A 41 53.48 -25.23 -14.43
N PRO A 42 52.82 -26.21 -15.10
CA PRO A 42 51.37 -26.34 -15.08
C PRO A 42 50.79 -26.50 -13.67
N ALA A 43 51.43 -27.27 -12.79
CA ALA A 43 50.97 -27.45 -11.42
C ALA A 43 50.94 -26.12 -10.64
N GLN A 44 51.96 -25.28 -10.83
CA GLN A 44 52.03 -23.95 -10.21
C GLN A 44 50.92 -23.01 -10.73
N THR A 45 50.62 -23.05 -12.03
CA THR A 45 49.51 -22.27 -12.59
C THR A 45 48.16 -22.74 -12.06
N LEU A 46 47.94 -24.05 -11.89
CA LEU A 46 46.73 -24.60 -11.29
C LEU A 46 46.53 -24.12 -9.85
N THR A 47 47.60 -24.09 -9.06
CA THR A 47 47.55 -23.54 -7.70
C THR A 47 47.14 -22.08 -7.70
N GLN A 48 47.73 -21.24 -8.57
CA GLN A 48 47.37 -19.83 -8.68
C GLN A 48 45.91 -19.61 -9.10
N VAL A 49 45.43 -20.38 -10.09
CA VAL A 49 44.02 -20.34 -10.52
C VAL A 49 43.09 -20.77 -9.39
N THR A 50 43.47 -21.78 -8.61
CA THR A 50 42.68 -22.27 -7.48
C THR A 50 42.56 -21.21 -6.38
N THR A 51 43.67 -20.53 -6.04
CA THR A 51 43.66 -19.42 -5.07
C THR A 51 42.85 -18.23 -5.56
N ALA A 52 42.97 -17.86 -6.85
CA ALA A 52 42.18 -16.79 -7.44
C ALA A 52 40.68 -17.11 -7.42
N LEU A 53 40.31 -18.36 -7.74
CA LEU A 53 38.93 -18.82 -7.70
C LEU A 53 38.38 -18.84 -6.27
N GLN A 54 39.18 -19.26 -5.28
CA GLN A 54 38.78 -19.25 -3.88
C GLN A 54 38.53 -17.83 -3.36
N ASN A 55 39.37 -16.86 -3.74
CA ASN A 55 39.15 -15.46 -3.43
C ASN A 55 37.89 -14.92 -4.11
N GLN A 56 37.66 -15.27 -5.38
CA GLN A 56 36.46 -14.87 -6.11
C GLN A 56 35.18 -15.46 -5.49
N VAL A 57 35.21 -16.71 -5.05
CA VAL A 57 34.11 -17.35 -4.31
C VAL A 57 33.87 -16.67 -2.96
N GLY A 58 34.91 -16.24 -2.26
CA GLY A 58 34.80 -15.42 -1.05
C GLY A 58 34.03 -14.11 -1.30
N ASN A 59 34.46 -13.36 -2.32
CA ASN A 59 33.82 -12.09 -2.71
C ASN A 59 32.36 -12.29 -3.16
N LEU A 60 32.07 -13.40 -3.85
CA LEU A 60 30.70 -13.74 -4.25
C LEU A 60 29.82 -14.03 -3.03
N ASN A 61 30.31 -14.78 -2.04
CA ASN A 61 29.55 -15.04 -0.82
C ASN A 61 29.21 -13.75 -0.06
N GLU A 62 30.16 -12.81 0.01
CA GLU A 62 29.92 -11.49 0.62
C GLU A 62 28.86 -10.70 -0.18
N THR A 63 28.96 -10.70 -1.51
CA THR A 63 27.98 -10.06 -2.40
C THR A 63 26.58 -10.67 -2.23
N VAL A 64 26.48 -12.00 -2.17
CA VAL A 64 25.22 -12.72 -1.93
C VAL A 64 24.64 -12.36 -0.55
N GLY A 65 25.48 -12.23 0.48
CA GLY A 65 25.06 -11.76 1.79
C GLY A 65 24.46 -10.35 1.76
N MET A 66 25.12 -9.41 1.07
CA MET A 66 24.62 -8.04 0.89
C MET A 66 23.31 -7.99 0.10
N ILE A 67 23.16 -8.83 -0.93
CA ILE A 67 21.91 -8.97 -1.69
C ILE A 67 20.80 -9.50 -0.78
N GLY A 68 21.08 -10.54 0.02
CA GLY A 68 20.11 -11.08 0.98
C GLY A 68 19.58 -10.00 1.94
N GLN A 69 20.48 -9.21 2.51
CA GLN A 69 20.10 -8.09 3.38
C GLN A 69 19.26 -7.03 2.65
N SER A 70 19.64 -6.70 1.41
CA SER A 70 18.92 -5.72 0.59
C SER A 70 17.50 -6.21 0.24
N VAL A 71 17.34 -7.50 -0.08
CA VAL A 71 16.04 -8.12 -0.35
C VAL A 71 15.15 -8.09 0.89
N THR A 72 15.68 -8.38 2.08
CA THR A 72 14.91 -8.25 3.34
C THR A 72 14.46 -6.81 3.58
N ASN A 73 15.33 -5.83 3.33
CA ASN A 73 14.99 -4.42 3.48
C ASN A 73 13.89 -3.99 2.49
N ILE A 74 14.01 -4.39 1.22
CA ILE A 74 13.00 -4.13 0.18
C ILE A 74 11.66 -4.77 0.54
N SER A 75 11.65 -6.03 0.99
CA SER A 75 10.43 -6.73 1.42
C SER A 75 9.75 -5.99 2.59
N THR A 76 10.54 -5.51 3.56
CA THR A 76 10.03 -4.72 4.69
C THR A 76 9.44 -3.39 4.24
N GLN A 77 10.07 -2.69 3.30
CA GLN A 77 9.54 -1.45 2.73
C GLN A 77 8.27 -1.69 1.91
N ALA A 78 8.20 -2.76 1.13
CA ALA A 78 7.02 -3.14 0.36
C ALA A 78 5.80 -3.39 1.27
N MET A 79 5.98 -4.08 2.40
CA MET A 79 4.92 -4.27 3.39
C MET A 79 4.42 -2.94 3.98
N LYS A 80 5.33 -1.99 4.28
CA LYS A 80 4.95 -0.65 4.74
C LYS A 80 4.16 0.13 3.68
N ILE A 81 4.54 0.03 2.41
CA ILE A 81 3.83 0.66 1.29
C ILE A 81 2.41 0.08 1.17
N GLU A 82 2.25 -1.24 1.29
CA GLU A 82 0.93 -1.87 1.27
C GLU A 82 0.04 -1.36 2.42
N GLU A 83 0.60 -1.25 3.64
CA GLU A 83 -0.11 -0.69 4.79
C GLU A 83 -0.50 0.78 4.57
N MET A 84 0.40 1.59 4.00
CA MET A 84 0.10 2.98 3.64
C MET A 84 -0.98 3.08 2.55
N GLY A 85 -0.96 2.19 1.56
CA GLY A 85 -1.99 2.12 0.52
C GLY A 85 -3.39 1.89 1.10
N LYS A 86 -3.52 0.94 2.04
CA LYS A 86 -4.80 0.70 2.74
C LYS A 86 -5.28 1.92 3.52
N LYS A 87 -4.39 2.59 4.25
CA LYS A 87 -4.72 3.83 4.98
C LYS A 87 -5.13 4.97 4.04
N TYR A 88 -4.52 5.04 2.85
CA TYR A 88 -4.86 6.04 1.84
C TYR A 88 -6.27 5.80 1.28
N GLU A 89 -6.62 4.55 0.96
CA GLU A 89 -7.96 4.16 0.52
C GLU A 89 -9.04 4.50 1.56
N GLU A 90 -8.79 4.21 2.84
CA GLU A 90 -9.68 4.59 3.95
C GLU A 90 -9.84 6.11 4.06
N THR A 91 -8.75 6.86 3.88
CA THR A 91 -8.75 8.33 3.93
C THR A 91 -9.52 8.93 2.75
N GLU A 92 -9.40 8.34 1.55
CA GLU A 92 -10.16 8.75 0.38
C GLU A 92 -11.66 8.51 0.57
N ALA A 93 -12.04 7.34 1.11
CA ALA A 93 -13.44 7.01 1.41
C ALA A 93 -14.05 7.99 2.43
N LEU A 94 -13.30 8.34 3.48
CA LEU A 94 -13.72 9.33 4.47
C LEU A 94 -13.90 10.72 3.85
N THR A 95 -12.97 11.13 2.98
CA THR A 95 -13.02 12.43 2.29
C THR A 95 -14.24 12.52 1.38
N ARG A 96 -14.52 11.47 0.58
CA ARG A 96 -15.74 11.39 -0.25
C ARG A 96 -17.01 11.46 0.60
N ARG A 97 -17.02 10.78 1.75
CA ARG A 97 -18.16 10.81 2.68
C ARG A 97 -18.40 12.22 3.25
N ILE A 98 -17.35 12.90 3.71
CA ILE A 98 -17.44 14.28 4.21
C ILE A 98 -17.92 15.21 3.09
N HIS A 99 -17.39 15.07 1.89
CA HIS A 99 -17.79 15.85 0.73
C HIS A 99 -19.28 15.68 0.41
N ASN A 100 -19.79 14.45 0.40
CA ASN A 100 -21.21 14.17 0.14
C ASN A 100 -22.12 14.71 1.24
N ILE A 101 -21.71 14.62 2.51
CA ILE A 101 -22.44 15.23 3.64
C ILE A 101 -22.47 16.76 3.49
N MET A 102 -21.33 17.37 3.15
CA MET A 102 -21.21 18.82 2.97
C MET A 102 -22.07 19.33 1.81
N ILE A 103 -22.06 18.66 0.66
CA ILE A 103 -22.92 19.01 -0.47
C ILE A 103 -24.39 18.90 -0.09
N GLY A 104 -24.81 17.76 0.49
CA GLY A 104 -26.21 17.57 0.89
C GLY A 104 -26.67 18.56 1.97
N SER A 105 -25.79 18.93 2.91
CA SER A 105 -26.06 19.95 3.92
C SER A 105 -26.14 21.37 3.32
N TYR A 106 -25.25 21.69 2.38
CA TYR A 106 -25.21 23.00 1.73
C TYR A 106 -26.40 23.21 0.80
N GLU A 107 -26.75 22.21 -0.02
CA GLU A 107 -27.92 22.26 -0.90
C GLU A 107 -29.24 22.34 -0.11
N LYS A 108 -29.36 21.59 0.99
CA LYS A 108 -30.52 21.71 1.91
C LYS A 108 -30.59 23.07 2.58
N GLY A 109 -29.45 23.59 3.05
CA GLY A 109 -29.37 24.92 3.65
C GLY A 109 -29.86 25.97 2.66
N ARG A 110 -29.36 25.94 1.42
CA ARG A 110 -29.72 26.86 0.35
C ARG A 110 -31.18 26.71 -0.11
N SER A 111 -31.70 25.49 -0.21
CA SER A 111 -33.10 25.26 -0.55
C SER A 111 -34.04 25.71 0.57
N GLY A 112 -33.64 25.50 1.83
CA GLY A 112 -34.35 25.99 3.00
C GLY A 112 -34.34 27.51 3.10
N GLU A 113 -33.20 28.15 2.86
CA GLU A 113 -33.05 29.61 2.80
C GLU A 113 -33.86 30.22 1.67
N ASN A 114 -33.80 29.66 0.46
CA ASN A 114 -34.60 30.13 -0.67
C ASN A 114 -36.10 30.00 -0.39
N TYR A 115 -36.54 28.88 0.19
CA TYR A 115 -37.94 28.70 0.57
C TYR A 115 -38.36 29.68 1.66
N LEU A 116 -37.54 29.87 2.70
CA LEU A 116 -37.78 30.83 3.76
C LEU A 116 -37.83 32.26 3.21
N GLN A 117 -36.92 32.63 2.32
CA GLN A 117 -36.87 33.94 1.69
C GLN A 117 -38.13 34.21 0.87
N ASN A 118 -38.57 33.25 0.06
CA ASN A 118 -39.80 33.36 -0.71
C ASN A 118 -41.03 33.46 0.20
N MET A 119 -41.09 32.64 1.26
CA MET A 119 -42.19 32.67 2.22
C MET A 119 -42.22 34.00 3.00
N MET A 120 -41.06 34.50 3.42
CA MET A 120 -40.92 35.79 4.11
C MET A 120 -41.32 36.97 3.21
N ALA A 121 -40.98 36.92 1.92
CA ALA A 121 -41.40 37.94 0.97
C ALA A 121 -42.93 38.02 0.84
N GLU A 122 -43.63 36.89 0.84
CA GLU A 122 -45.11 36.86 0.84
C GLU A 122 -45.69 37.33 2.19
N LEU A 123 -45.08 36.93 3.30
CA LEU A 123 -45.52 37.33 4.64
C LEU A 123 -45.33 38.85 4.89
N MET A 124 -44.28 39.45 4.32
CA MET A 124 -44.07 40.89 4.37
C MET A 124 -45.14 41.70 3.61
N LYS A 125 -45.86 41.09 2.66
CA LYS A 125 -46.97 41.77 1.96
C LYS A 125 -48.22 41.91 2.85
N ILE A 126 -48.38 41.02 3.82
CA ILE A 126 -49.55 40.97 4.70
C ILE A 126 -49.29 41.57 6.08
N GLY A 127 -48.03 41.73 6.49
CA GLY A 127 -47.66 42.34 7.75
C GLY A 127 -46.15 42.52 7.95
N ILE A 128 -45.74 43.02 9.10
CA ILE A 128 -44.33 43.23 9.45
C ILE A 128 -43.80 41.96 10.11
N VAL A 129 -42.71 41.41 9.58
CA VAL A 129 -42.03 40.26 10.19
C VAL A 129 -41.16 40.76 11.36
N MET A 130 -41.39 40.21 12.55
CA MET A 130 -40.61 40.47 13.76
C MET A 130 -39.95 39.20 14.27
N GLN A 131 -38.71 39.31 14.76
CA GLN A 131 -37.99 38.23 15.42
C GLN A 131 -38.18 38.31 16.94
N ASN A 132 -38.09 37.16 17.63
CA ASN A 132 -38.13 37.07 19.10
C ASN A 132 -39.39 37.72 19.70
N ALA A 133 -40.54 37.55 19.07
CA ALA A 133 -41.80 38.13 19.54
C ALA A 133 -42.37 37.34 20.72
N TYR A 134 -43.04 38.03 21.63
CA TYR A 134 -43.66 37.42 22.80
C TYR A 134 -45.12 37.05 22.50
N VAL A 135 -45.45 35.76 22.52
CA VAL A 135 -46.78 35.22 22.18
C VAL A 135 -47.20 34.21 23.24
N GLY A 136 -48.34 34.44 23.89
CA GLY A 136 -48.94 33.47 24.82
C GLY A 136 -48.03 33.02 25.99
N GLY A 137 -47.10 33.87 26.44
CA GLY A 137 -46.15 33.54 27.52
C GLY A 137 -44.81 32.92 27.08
N LYS A 138 -44.57 32.80 25.77
CA LYS A 138 -43.32 32.26 25.19
C LYS A 138 -42.76 33.18 24.13
N VAL A 139 -41.44 33.12 23.93
CA VAL A 139 -40.76 33.84 22.83
C VAL A 139 -40.74 32.94 21.61
N VAL A 140 -41.24 33.43 20.48
CA VAL A 140 -41.17 32.75 19.17
C VAL A 140 -40.06 33.37 18.32
N GLU A 141 -39.34 32.55 17.56
CA GLU A 141 -38.18 32.99 16.77
C GLU A 141 -38.58 34.02 15.70
N TYR A 142 -39.74 33.81 15.06
CA TYR A 142 -40.32 34.71 14.06
C TYR A 142 -41.82 34.89 14.29
N SER A 143 -42.36 36.03 13.88
CA SER A 143 -43.80 36.31 13.85
C SER A 143 -44.14 37.34 12.78
N VAL A 144 -45.38 37.35 12.30
CA VAL A 144 -45.92 38.42 11.45
C VAL A 144 -46.91 39.24 12.26
N VAL A 145 -46.70 40.55 12.30
CA VAL A 145 -47.64 41.52 12.86
C VAL A 145 -48.44 42.13 11.72
N PHE A 146 -49.74 41.83 11.68
CA PHE A 146 -50.65 42.39 10.69
C PHE A 146 -50.97 43.85 10.99
N SER A 147 -51.46 44.58 9.98
CA SER A 147 -51.86 45.98 10.13
C SER A 147 -53.03 46.20 11.11
N ASP A 148 -53.80 45.14 11.42
CA ASP A 148 -54.88 45.16 12.41
C ASP A 148 -54.40 44.87 13.85
N GLY A 149 -53.09 44.74 14.06
CA GLY A 149 -52.49 44.49 15.37
C GLY A 149 -52.50 43.03 15.81
N LYS A 150 -53.04 42.11 15.00
CA LYS A 150 -52.93 40.66 15.26
C LYS A 150 -51.53 40.16 14.94
N LEU A 151 -51.13 39.09 15.62
CA LEU A 151 -49.81 38.50 15.50
C LEU A 151 -49.93 37.01 15.13
N LEU A 152 -49.20 36.60 14.09
CA LEU A 152 -49.05 35.20 13.67
C LEU A 152 -47.66 34.69 14.06
N PRO A 153 -47.53 33.81 15.06
CA PRO A 153 -46.24 33.18 15.38
C PRO A 153 -45.80 32.25 14.24
N ILE A 154 -44.51 32.27 13.92
CA ILE A 154 -43.89 31.40 12.93
C ILE A 154 -42.85 30.53 13.64
N ASP A 155 -43.12 29.23 13.68
CA ASP A 155 -42.17 28.20 14.12
C ASP A 155 -41.70 27.41 12.91
N SER A 156 -40.55 27.80 12.35
CA SER A 156 -40.03 27.30 11.07
C SER A 156 -39.25 25.98 11.17
N LYS A 157 -39.35 25.26 12.29
CA LYS A 157 -38.59 24.02 12.49
C LYS A 157 -39.14 22.87 11.64
N VAL A 158 -38.36 22.45 10.63
CA VAL A 158 -38.67 21.30 9.78
C VAL A 158 -38.55 19.99 10.57
N VAL A 159 -39.59 19.16 10.55
CA VAL A 159 -39.65 17.85 11.22
C VAL A 159 -39.51 16.70 10.21
N ALA A 160 -39.23 15.49 10.70
CA ALA A 160 -39.09 14.26 9.89
C ALA A 160 -38.05 14.37 8.75
N THR A 161 -36.96 15.11 8.99
CA THR A 161 -35.89 15.34 8.00
C THR A 161 -35.27 14.05 7.47
N LYS A 162 -35.06 13.05 8.33
CA LYS A 162 -34.53 11.73 7.92
C LYS A 162 -35.44 11.01 6.93
N GLN A 163 -36.74 11.00 7.18
CA GLN A 163 -37.72 10.34 6.30
C GLN A 163 -37.91 11.13 5.00
N MET A 164 -37.78 12.46 5.06
CA MET A 164 -37.77 13.31 3.86
C MET A 164 -36.56 12.98 2.97
N ASP A 165 -35.38 12.75 3.57
CA ASP A 165 -34.18 12.34 2.85
C ASP A 165 -34.32 10.99 2.19
N MET A 166 -34.91 10.01 2.89
CA MET A 166 -35.16 8.69 2.35
C MET A 166 -36.06 8.73 1.11
N LEU A 167 -36.96 9.72 0.97
CA LEU A 167 -37.78 9.87 -0.23
C LEU A 167 -36.99 10.27 -1.48
N PHE A 168 -35.80 10.85 -1.32
CA PHE A 168 -34.91 11.19 -2.43
C PHE A 168 -33.97 10.04 -2.84
N ASP A 169 -33.98 8.91 -2.11
CA ASP A 169 -33.23 7.72 -2.49
C ASP A 169 -33.93 6.99 -3.66
N GLU A 170 -33.21 6.85 -4.78
CA GLU A 170 -33.71 6.19 -5.99
C GLU A 170 -33.88 4.67 -5.82
N ASN A 171 -33.19 4.07 -4.84
CA ASN A 171 -33.25 2.63 -4.58
C ASN A 171 -34.39 2.22 -3.64
N LEU A 172 -35.18 3.19 -3.14
CA LEU A 172 -36.22 2.93 -2.16
C LEU A 172 -37.43 2.26 -2.81
N THR A 173 -37.88 1.13 -2.24
CA THR A 173 -39.09 0.43 -2.72
C THR A 173 -40.35 1.27 -2.50
N GLU A 174 -41.40 1.04 -3.30
CA GLU A 174 -42.64 1.83 -3.19
C GLU A 174 -43.33 1.65 -1.82
N GLU A 175 -43.18 0.47 -1.19
CA GLU A 175 -43.68 0.18 0.15
C GLU A 175 -42.93 0.96 1.24
N GLU A 176 -41.61 1.10 1.12
CA GLU A 176 -40.79 1.93 2.00
C GLU A 176 -41.07 3.42 1.80
N ARG A 177 -41.28 3.86 0.55
CA ARG A 177 -41.70 5.24 0.23
C ARG A 177 -43.05 5.55 0.88
N SER A 178 -44.00 4.61 0.82
CA SER A 178 -45.32 4.76 1.45
C SER A 178 -45.21 4.89 2.97
N ARG A 179 -44.38 4.07 3.61
CA ARG A 179 -44.10 4.16 5.06
C ARG A 179 -43.45 5.50 5.43
N CYS A 180 -42.44 5.95 4.68
CA CYS A 180 -41.81 7.26 4.91
C CYS A 180 -42.83 8.40 4.81
N ARG A 181 -43.69 8.41 3.78
CA ARG A 181 -44.78 9.40 3.65
C ARG A 181 -45.75 9.36 4.83
N ALA A 182 -46.10 8.18 5.32
CA ALA A 182 -46.98 8.03 6.49
C ALA A 182 -46.34 8.60 7.76
N THR A 183 -45.04 8.32 7.98
CA THR A 183 -44.28 8.87 9.11
C THR A 183 -44.17 10.39 9.02
N ILE A 184 -43.81 10.94 7.85
CA ILE A 184 -43.74 12.39 7.63
C ILE A 184 -45.09 13.05 7.96
N ARG A 185 -46.20 12.51 7.45
CA ARG A 185 -47.54 13.04 7.75
C ARG A 185 -47.85 13.02 9.25
N THR A 186 -47.44 11.96 9.95
CA THR A 186 -47.69 11.81 11.38
C THR A 186 -46.90 12.85 12.18
N GLU A 187 -45.62 13.01 11.89
CA GLU A 187 -44.76 13.99 12.56
C GLU A 187 -45.18 15.43 12.23
N LEU A 188 -45.57 15.70 10.98
CA LEU A 188 -46.10 17.01 10.58
C LEU A 188 -47.40 17.33 11.34
N LYS A 189 -48.32 16.37 11.47
CA LYS A 189 -49.55 16.56 12.26
C LYS A 189 -49.24 16.87 13.72
N LYS A 190 -48.30 16.15 14.35
CA LYS A 190 -47.87 16.43 15.72
C LYS A 190 -47.31 17.85 15.83
N LYS A 191 -46.48 18.26 14.87
CA LYS A 191 -45.90 19.61 14.86
C LYS A 191 -46.96 20.68 14.68
N ILE A 192 -47.94 20.49 13.78
CA ILE A 192 -49.08 21.42 13.62
C ILE A 192 -49.82 21.59 14.96
N ILE A 193 -50.14 20.49 15.65
CA ILE A 193 -50.84 20.55 16.96
C ILE A 193 -49.97 21.26 18.01
N GLU A 194 -48.65 21.05 18.00
CA GLU A 194 -47.73 21.78 18.86
C GLU A 194 -47.75 23.29 18.57
N VAL A 195 -47.70 23.67 17.30
CA VAL A 195 -47.71 25.07 16.86
C VAL A 195 -49.04 25.77 17.20
N THR A 196 -50.17 25.06 17.16
CA THR A 196 -51.47 25.64 17.57
C THR A 196 -51.56 26.01 19.06
N LYS A 197 -50.57 25.66 19.88
CA LYS A 197 -50.53 26.03 21.31
C LYS A 197 -49.90 27.41 21.55
N TYR A 198 -49.35 28.05 20.52
CA TYR A 198 -48.90 29.44 20.54
C TYR A 198 -50.07 30.36 20.14
#